data_AF-A0A5C5V115-F1
#
_entry.id   AF-A0A5C5V115-F1
#
_cell.length_a   1.000
_cell.length_b   1.000
_cell.length_c   1.000
_cell.angle_alpha   90.00
_cell.angle_beta   90.00
_cell.angle_gamma   90.00
#
_symmetry.space_group_name_H-M   'P 1'
#
loop_
_entity.id
_entity.type
_entity.pdbx_description
1 polymer ?
#
loop_
_entity_poly.entity_id
_entity_poly.type
_entity_poly.pdbx_seq_one_letter_code
_entity_poly.pdbx_strand_id
1 'polypeptide(L)'
;MSRSLPQVRCPECGADNNAFAANCWICQRALVDEVELVAAVPVEAPKFVAGANTKVGNVLLLLTLAALVLVGVGVATIHPVALIFYAILVVVPCLGVGITLRQVLAAKDKPTATRGLSVVLVLVSVIGLVVISIGILFFMICLQMFGHQNFH
;
A
#
# COMPACT_ATOMS: atom_id res chain seq x y z
N MET A 1 -5.90 -28.16 -19.62
CA MET A 1 -7.20 -28.41 -20.30
C MET A 1 -7.91 -27.08 -20.44
N SER A 2 -7.95 -26.51 -21.65
CA SER A 2 -8.70 -25.29 -21.95
C SER A 2 -10.20 -25.60 -21.87
N ARG A 3 -10.91 -24.98 -20.92
CA ARG A 3 -12.37 -25.04 -20.88
C ARG A 3 -12.89 -24.19 -22.04
N SER A 4 -13.23 -24.82 -23.17
CA SER A 4 -13.94 -24.14 -24.25
C SER A 4 -15.32 -23.76 -23.73
N LEU A 5 -15.59 -22.46 -23.64
CA LEU A 5 -16.92 -21.95 -23.32
C LEU A 5 -17.90 -22.40 -24.42
N PRO A 6 -19.16 -22.72 -24.07
CA PRO A 6 -20.18 -23.02 -25.07
C PRO A 6 -20.34 -21.83 -26.04
N GLN A 7 -20.42 -22.12 -27.34
CA GLN A 7 -20.52 -21.12 -28.40
C GLN A 7 -21.93 -21.13 -29.03
N VAL A 8 -22.40 -19.95 -29.44
CA VAL A 8 -23.66 -19.73 -30.15
C VAL A 8 -23.39 -18.94 -31.42
N ARG A 9 -24.07 -19.26 -32.51
CA ARG A 9 -23.87 -18.61 -33.81
C ARG A 9 -24.94 -17.54 -34.05
N CYS A 10 -24.53 -16.33 -34.42
CA CYS A 10 -25.45 -15.24 -34.70
C CYS A 10 -26.31 -15.55 -35.93
N PRO A 11 -27.66 -15.43 -35.86
CA PRO A 11 -28.54 -15.77 -36.96
C PRO A 11 -28.48 -14.77 -38.13
N GLU A 12 -27.99 -13.54 -37.93
CA GLU A 12 -27.85 -12.58 -39.05
C GLU A 12 -26.51 -12.67 -39.76
N CYS A 13 -25.41 -12.57 -39.01
CA CYS A 13 -24.09 -12.43 -39.60
C CYS A 13 -23.26 -13.71 -39.54
N GLY A 14 -23.78 -14.79 -38.96
CA GLY A 14 -23.11 -16.10 -38.88
C GLY A 14 -21.88 -16.15 -37.97
N ALA A 15 -21.65 -15.12 -37.15
CA ALA A 15 -20.51 -15.04 -36.24
C ALA A 15 -20.64 -15.96 -35.03
N ASP A 16 -19.55 -16.59 -34.62
CA ASP A 16 -19.50 -17.38 -33.39
C ASP A 16 -19.30 -16.46 -32.19
N ASN A 17 -20.19 -16.59 -31.21
CA ASN A 17 -20.24 -15.80 -29.99
C ASN A 17 -20.18 -16.72 -28.78
N ASN A 18 -19.76 -16.19 -27.63
CA ASN A 18 -19.90 -16.92 -26.37
C ASN A 18 -21.39 -17.05 -26.02
N ALA A 19 -21.82 -18.20 -25.49
CA ALA A 19 -23.22 -18.40 -25.11
C ALA A 19 -23.72 -17.45 -24.00
N PHE A 20 -22.80 -16.74 -23.32
CA PHE A 20 -23.11 -15.72 -22.31
C PHE A 20 -23.09 -14.28 -22.86
N ALA A 21 -22.82 -14.09 -24.16
CA ALA A 21 -22.80 -12.76 -24.76
C ALA A 21 -24.24 -12.28 -25.02
N ALA A 22 -24.60 -11.12 -24.46
CA ALA A 22 -25.92 -10.52 -24.69
C ALA A 22 -26.13 -10.11 -26.16
N ASN A 23 -25.08 -9.60 -26.79
CA ASN A 23 -25.11 -9.10 -28.17
C ASN A 23 -24.02 -9.77 -29.02
N CYS A 24 -24.26 -9.83 -30.33
CA CYS A 24 -23.28 -10.27 -31.29
C CYS A 24 -22.09 -9.30 -31.35
N TRP A 25 -20.86 -9.80 -31.20
CA TRP A 25 -19.66 -8.95 -31.25
C TRP A 25 -19.42 -8.30 -32.63
N ILE A 26 -20.03 -8.85 -33.70
CA ILE A 26 -19.97 -8.29 -35.06
C ILE A 26 -21.11 -7.30 -35.31
N CYS A 27 -22.35 -7.79 -35.39
CA CYS A 27 -23.49 -6.98 -35.83
C CYS A 27 -24.23 -6.27 -34.69
N GLN A 28 -23.81 -6.47 -33.44
CA GLN A 28 -24.42 -5.89 -32.23
C GLN A 28 -25.90 -6.26 -32.00
N ARG A 29 -26.48 -7.16 -32.83
CA ARG A 29 -27.81 -7.70 -32.61
C ARG A 29 -27.86 -8.51 -31.31
N ALA A 30 -28.92 -8.33 -30.53
CA ALA A 30 -29.19 -9.14 -29.35
C ALA A 30 -29.26 -10.64 -29.73
N LEU A 31 -28.53 -11.48 -29.00
CA LEU A 31 -28.46 -12.93 -29.24
C LEU A 31 -29.44 -13.73 -28.38
N VAL A 32 -30.05 -13.09 -27.39
CA VAL A 32 -30.93 -13.72 -26.41
C VAL A 32 -32.27 -12.99 -26.39
N ASP A 33 -33.28 -13.56 -27.03
CA ASP A 33 -34.68 -13.30 -26.69
C ASP A 33 -35.05 -14.25 -25.55
N GLU A 34 -35.25 -13.69 -24.35
CA GLU A 34 -36.09 -14.23 -23.28
C GLU A 34 -35.92 -15.72 -22.87
N VAL A 35 -34.69 -16.22 -22.75
CA VAL A 35 -34.46 -17.45 -21.97
C VAL A 35 -33.82 -17.06 -20.66
N GLU A 36 -34.66 -17.06 -19.62
CA GLU A 36 -34.33 -17.25 -18.21
C GLU A 36 -32.85 -17.02 -17.92
N LEU A 37 -32.50 -15.80 -17.50
CA LEU A 37 -31.29 -15.60 -16.73
C LEU A 37 -31.38 -16.58 -15.56
N VAL A 38 -30.74 -17.75 -15.71
CA VAL A 38 -30.47 -18.66 -14.61
C VAL A 38 -29.81 -17.77 -13.58
N ALA A 39 -30.58 -17.44 -12.54
CA ALA A 39 -30.16 -16.57 -11.47
C ALA A 39 -28.83 -17.14 -11.00
N ALA A 40 -27.74 -16.49 -11.39
CA ALA A 40 -26.42 -16.90 -10.97
C ALA A 40 -26.50 -16.81 -9.45
N VAL A 41 -26.57 -17.97 -8.79
CA VAL A 41 -26.58 -18.07 -7.34
C VAL A 41 -25.49 -17.13 -6.89
N PRO A 42 -25.80 -16.06 -6.13
CA PRO A 42 -24.80 -15.06 -5.79
C PRO A 42 -23.67 -15.83 -5.12
N VAL A 43 -22.56 -15.96 -5.85
CA VAL A 43 -21.36 -16.60 -5.33
C VAL A 43 -20.93 -15.65 -4.23
N GLU A 44 -21.22 -16.02 -2.97
CA GLU A 44 -20.74 -15.29 -1.82
C GLU A 44 -19.26 -15.04 -2.07
N ALA A 45 -18.87 -13.77 -2.14
CA ALA A 45 -17.47 -13.41 -2.29
C ALA A 45 -16.70 -14.20 -1.22
N PRO A 46 -15.65 -14.94 -1.58
CA PRO A 46 -14.93 -15.75 -0.62
C PRO A 46 -14.58 -14.85 0.56
N LYS A 47 -15.07 -15.22 1.76
CA LYS A 47 -14.73 -14.55 3.02
C LYS A 47 -13.23 -14.79 3.24
N PHE A 48 -12.40 -14.00 2.58
CA PHE A 48 -10.98 -13.93 2.87
C PHE A 48 -10.89 -13.58 4.36
N VAL A 49 -10.19 -14.43 5.11
CA VAL A 49 -10.11 -14.34 6.57
C VAL A 49 -9.54 -12.97 6.93
N ALA A 50 -10.41 -12.08 7.38
CA ALA A 50 -9.99 -10.80 7.91
C ALA A 50 -9.08 -11.05 9.12
N GLY A 51 -7.85 -10.55 9.08
CA GLY A 51 -7.27 -10.02 10.31
C GLY A 51 -6.03 -10.67 10.91
N ALA A 52 -5.25 -11.47 10.17
CA ALA A 52 -3.90 -11.81 10.64
C ALA A 52 -2.90 -10.65 10.44
N ASN A 53 -2.89 -10.06 9.24
CA ASN A 53 -1.89 -9.05 8.86
C ASN A 53 -2.15 -7.65 9.44
N THR A 54 -3.39 -7.32 9.79
CA THR A 54 -3.73 -6.02 10.41
C THR A 54 -3.20 -5.90 11.84
N LYS A 55 -3.10 -7.01 12.58
CA LYS A 55 -2.50 -7.03 13.92
C LYS A 55 -1.01 -6.68 13.87
N VAL A 56 -0.27 -7.29 12.94
CA VAL A 56 1.16 -7.02 12.74
C VAL A 56 1.40 -5.56 12.32
N GLY A 57 0.57 -5.03 11.41
CA GLY A 57 0.63 -3.63 11.02
C GLY A 57 0.39 -2.65 12.18
N ASN A 58 -0.58 -2.95 13.04
CA ASN A 58 -0.85 -2.13 14.23
C ASN A 58 0.29 -2.19 15.26
N VAL A 59 0.90 -3.37 15.48
CA VAL A 59 2.05 -3.52 16.39
C VAL A 59 3.25 -2.72 15.88
N LEU A 60 3.57 -2.82 14.58
CA LEU A 60 4.64 -2.04 13.97
C LEU A 60 4.41 -0.52 14.07
N LEU A 61 3.16 -0.08 13.87
CA LEU A 61 2.80 1.33 14.02
C LEU A 61 2.98 1.80 15.48
N LEU A 62 2.54 1.01 16.45
CA LEU A 62 2.72 1.31 17.88
C LEU A 62 4.19 1.40 18.27
N LEU A 63 5.02 0.45 17.81
CA LEU A 63 6.46 0.48 18.06
C LEU A 63 7.12 1.70 17.43
N THR A 64 6.74 2.06 16.21
CA THR A 64 7.24 3.26 15.53
C THR A 64 6.86 4.53 16.30
N LEU A 65 5.60 4.64 16.75
CA LEU A 65 5.15 5.77 17.56
C LEU A 65 5.91 5.86 18.88
N ALA A 66 6.08 4.74 19.58
CA ALA A 66 6.83 4.70 20.83
C ALA A 66 8.29 5.14 20.64
N ALA A 67 8.94 4.68 19.57
CA ALA A 67 10.30 5.09 19.22
C ALA A 67 10.39 6.59 18.90
N LEU A 68 9.45 7.13 18.14
CA LEU A 68 9.40 8.56 17.81
C LEU A 68 9.23 9.43 19.07
N VAL A 69 8.39 8.99 20.02
CA VAL A 69 8.21 9.70 21.30
C VAL A 69 9.48 9.64 22.14
N LEU A 70 10.09 8.46 22.28
CA LEU A 70 11.34 8.29 23.06
C LEU A 70 12.47 9.16 22.53
N VAL A 71 12.69 9.14 21.22
CA VAL A 71 13.72 9.97 20.57
C VAL A 71 13.34 11.45 20.69
N GLY A 72 12.07 11.82 20.47
CA GLY A 72 11.59 13.19 20.64
C GLY A 72 11.83 13.74 22.05
N VAL A 73 11.60 12.94 23.09
CA VAL A 73 11.93 13.31 24.48
C VAL A 73 13.43 13.51 24.66
N GLY A 74 14.27 12.62 24.12
CA GLY A 74 15.71 12.79 24.13
C GLY A 74 16.15 14.12 23.49
N VAL A 75 15.64 14.42 22.29
CA VAL A 75 15.91 15.69 21.60
C VAL A 75 15.43 16.89 22.44
N ALA A 76 14.23 16.82 23.02
CA ALA A 76 13.69 17.89 23.86
C ALA A 76 14.59 18.21 25.07
N THR A 77 15.15 17.18 25.70
CA THR A 77 15.99 17.33 26.90
C THR A 77 17.36 17.95 26.61
N ILE A 78 17.92 17.72 25.42
CA ILE A 78 19.26 18.21 25.05
C ILE A 78 19.17 19.54 24.32
N HIS A 79 18.32 19.62 23.28
CA HIS A 79 18.16 20.79 22.42
C HIS A 79 16.68 20.99 22.03
N PRO A 80 15.89 21.71 22.85
CA PRO A 80 14.44 21.84 22.63
C PRO A 80 14.09 22.52 21.29
N VAL A 81 14.94 23.42 20.78
CA VAL A 81 14.76 24.06 19.48
C VAL A 81 14.89 23.06 18.32
N ALA A 82 15.70 22.00 18.49
CA ALA A 82 15.88 20.96 17.49
C ALA A 82 14.64 20.07 17.30
N LEU A 83 13.67 20.16 18.22
CA LEU A 83 12.44 19.37 18.19
C LEU A 83 11.55 19.70 16.98
N ILE A 84 11.58 20.95 16.52
CA ILE A 84 10.86 21.38 15.31
C ILE A 84 11.43 20.68 14.07
N PHE A 85 12.77 20.64 13.95
CA PHE A 85 13.44 19.96 12.84
C PHE A 85 13.25 18.45 12.90
N TYR A 86 13.31 17.87 14.09
CA TYR A 86 13.00 16.45 14.32
C TYR A 86 11.57 16.10 13.88
N ALA A 87 10.59 16.93 14.23
CA ALA A 87 9.20 16.70 13.85
C ALA A 87 9.02 16.70 12.32
N ILE A 88 9.62 17.68 11.62
CA ILE A 88 9.44 17.82 10.17
C ILE A 88 10.24 16.76 9.40
N LEU A 89 11.50 16.53 9.77
CA LEU A 89 12.42 15.68 9.00
C LEU A 89 12.31 14.19 9.33
N VAL A 90 11.80 13.84 10.52
CA VAL A 90 11.74 12.45 11.00
C VAL A 90 10.30 12.01 11.23
N VAL A 91 9.54 12.73 12.07
CA VAL A 91 8.19 12.30 12.48
C VAL A 91 7.22 12.27 11.29
N VAL A 92 7.16 13.34 10.49
CA VAL A 92 6.27 13.43 9.32
C VAL A 92 6.52 12.31 8.30
N PRO A 93 7.76 12.08 7.81
CA PRO A 93 8.01 11.01 6.85
C PRO A 93 7.80 9.61 7.46
N CYS A 94 8.20 9.36 8.71
CA CYS A 94 7.94 8.06 9.36
C CYS A 94 6.45 7.76 9.50
N LEU A 95 5.62 8.76 9.84
CA LEU A 95 4.17 8.61 9.89
C LEU A 95 3.57 8.38 8.50
N GLY A 96 4.02 9.12 7.49
CA GLY A 96 3.59 8.94 6.10
C GLY A 96 3.84 7.52 5.61
N VAL A 97 5.03 6.98 5.89
CA VAL A 97 5.38 5.57 5.60
C VAL A 97 4.51 4.61 6.41
N GLY A 98 4.32 4.82 7.71
CA GLY A 98 3.50 3.94 8.55
C GLY A 98 2.04 3.86 8.09
N ILE A 99 1.45 5.01 7.70
CA ILE A 99 0.07 5.09 7.21
C ILE A 99 -0.08 4.42 5.86
N THR A 100 0.81 4.72 4.91
CA THR A 100 0.80 4.08 3.58
C THR A 100 0.99 2.57 3.69
N LEU A 101 1.89 2.12 4.57
CA LEU A 101 2.08 0.70 4.84
C LEU A 101 0.82 0.04 5.38
N ARG A 102 0.14 0.69 6.32
CA ARG A 102 -1.11 0.20 6.90
C ARG A 102 -2.23 0.12 5.86
N GLN A 103 -2.38 1.12 5.00
CA GLN A 103 -3.36 1.12 3.91
C GLN A 103 -3.11 -0.02 2.93
N VAL A 104 -1.84 -0.25 2.58
CA VAL A 104 -1.45 -1.34 1.70
C VAL A 104 -1.66 -2.71 2.34
N LEU A 105 -1.31 -2.87 3.63
CA LEU A 105 -1.55 -4.11 4.38
C LEU A 105 -3.04 -4.37 4.59
N ALA A 106 -3.87 -3.33 4.66
CA ALA A 106 -5.32 -3.44 4.70
C ALA A 106 -5.92 -3.77 3.32
N ALA A 107 -5.33 -3.31 2.22
CA ALA A 107 -5.75 -3.64 0.86
C ALA A 107 -5.33 -5.05 0.39
N LYS A 108 -4.57 -5.79 1.22
CA LYS A 108 -3.88 -7.04 0.90
C LYS A 108 -4.73 -8.31 0.93
N ASP A 109 -6.04 -8.22 0.71
CA ASP A 109 -6.90 -9.38 0.42
C ASP A 109 -6.72 -9.92 -1.03
N LYS A 110 -5.80 -9.35 -1.83
CA LYS A 110 -5.51 -9.80 -3.21
C LYS A 110 -4.11 -10.43 -3.34
N PRO A 111 -4.00 -11.71 -3.76
CA PRO A 111 -2.78 -12.53 -3.61
C PRO A 111 -1.62 -12.26 -4.58
N THR A 112 -1.65 -11.23 -5.44
CA THR A 112 -0.72 -11.14 -6.59
C THR A 112 0.43 -10.12 -6.49
N ALA A 113 0.54 -9.33 -5.41
CA ALA A 113 1.46 -8.17 -5.37
C ALA A 113 2.63 -8.30 -4.36
N THR A 114 3.09 -9.51 -4.05
CA THR A 114 4.11 -9.75 -3.02
C THR A 114 5.53 -9.30 -3.40
N ARG A 115 5.88 -9.25 -4.69
CA ARG A 115 7.26 -8.93 -5.11
C ARG A 115 7.56 -7.43 -5.18
N GLY A 116 6.69 -6.65 -5.84
CA GLY A 116 6.86 -5.21 -5.99
C GLY A 116 6.76 -4.46 -4.66
N LEU A 117 5.85 -4.89 -3.78
CA LEU A 117 5.65 -4.23 -2.49
C LEU A 117 6.80 -4.44 -1.52
N SER A 118 7.39 -5.64 -1.51
CA SER A 118 8.57 -5.93 -0.69
C SER A 118 9.75 -5.06 -1.11
N VAL A 119 9.92 -4.85 -2.42
CA VAL A 119 10.94 -3.94 -2.98
C VAL A 119 10.68 -2.50 -2.57
N VAL A 120 9.44 -2.01 -2.63
CA VAL A 120 9.08 -0.66 -2.18
C VAL A 120 9.32 -0.49 -0.68
N LEU A 121 8.97 -1.48 0.13
CA LEU A 121 9.22 -1.47 1.58
C LEU A 121 10.71 -1.40 1.92
N VAL A 122 11.52 -2.17 1.21
CA VAL A 122 12.99 -2.15 1.36
C VAL A 122 13.53 -0.80 0.90
N LEU A 123 13.08 -0.27 -0.24
CA LEU A 123 13.48 1.05 -0.74
C LEU A 123 13.16 2.16 0.24
N VAL A 124 11.94 2.19 0.76
CA VAL A 124 11.50 3.20 1.72
C VAL A 124 12.27 3.07 3.04
N SER A 125 12.56 1.84 3.49
CA SER A 125 13.37 1.62 4.70
C SER A 125 14.81 2.06 4.50
N VAL A 126 15.42 1.74 3.36
CA VAL A 126 16.80 2.14 3.02
C VAL A 126 16.90 3.66 2.86
N ILE A 127 16.00 4.27 2.08
CA ILE A 127 15.96 5.73 1.91
C ILE A 127 15.70 6.42 3.25
N GLY A 128 14.76 5.91 4.05
CA GLY A 128 14.47 6.43 5.38
C GLY A 128 15.69 6.38 6.31
N LEU A 129 16.39 5.24 6.36
CA LEU A 129 17.62 5.11 7.14
C LEU A 129 18.72 6.05 6.65
N VAL A 130 18.86 6.23 5.34
CA VAL A 130 19.84 7.16 4.75
C VAL A 130 19.50 8.60 5.12
N VAL A 131 18.24 9.02 5.00
CA VAL A 131 17.80 10.37 5.37
C VAL A 131 17.98 10.63 6.87
N ILE A 132 17.63 9.66 7.72
CA ILE A 132 17.87 9.74 9.17
C ILE A 132 19.36 9.86 9.47
N SER A 133 20.21 9.05 8.82
CA SER A 133 21.66 9.09 8.99
C SER A 133 22.26 10.44 8.57
N ILE A 134 21.83 10.98 7.43
CA ILE A 134 22.22 12.31 6.95
C ILE A 134 21.77 13.39 7.94
N GLY A 135 20.53 13.30 8.44
CA GLY A 135 20.00 14.23 9.43
C GLY A 135 20.81 14.23 10.72
N ILE A 136 21.17 13.05 11.24
CA ILE A 136 22.03 12.92 12.44
C ILE A 136 23.42 13.48 12.18
N LEU A 137 24.04 13.17 11.03
CA LEU A 137 25.35 13.71 10.65
C LEU A 137 25.33 15.23 10.55
N PHE A 138 24.35 15.78 9.84
CA PHE A 138 24.19 17.23 9.71
C PHE A 138 24.00 17.88 11.07
N PHE A 139 23.17 17.30 11.93
CA PHE A 139 22.94 17.78 13.29
C PHE A 139 24.22 17.78 14.14
N MET A 140 25.00 16.69 14.10
CA MET A 140 26.30 16.60 14.79
C MET A 140 27.28 17.68 14.30
N ILE A 141 27.33 17.94 12.99
CA ILE A 141 28.17 18.99 12.40
C ILE A 141 27.72 20.38 12.88
N CYS A 142 26.42 20.65 12.90
CA CYS A 142 25.88 21.91 13.43
C CYS A 142 26.26 22.11 14.89
N LEU A 143 26.12 21.09 15.74
CA LEU A 143 26.50 21.17 17.16
C LEU A 143 28.01 21.41 17.34
N GLN A 144 28.86 20.77 16.53
CA GLN A 144 30.30 21.00 16.57
C GLN A 144 30.66 22.44 16.18
N MET A 145 30.03 23.00 15.15
CA MET A 145 30.24 24.41 14.77
C MET A 145 29.83 25.39 15.87
N PHE A 146 28.68 25.20 16.51
CA PHE A 146 28.24 26.06 17.60
C PHE A 146 29.06 25.88 18.88
N GLY A 147 29.50 24.66 19.18
CA GLY A 147 30.36 24.38 20.33
C GLY A 147 31.73 25.03 20.23
N HIS A 148 32.28 25.14 19.02
CA HIS A 148 33.61 25.73 18.79
C HIS A 148 33.64 27.26 18.93
N GLN A 149 32.48 27.94 18.82
CA GLN A 149 32.40 29.41 18.96
C GLN A 149 32.28 29.90 20.42
N ASN A 150 31.96 29.05 21.38
CA ASN A 150 31.84 29.44 22.80
C ASN A 150 33.17 29.39 23.57
N PHE A 151 34.29 29.08 22.91
CA PHE A 151 35.62 28.99 23.51
C PHE A 151 36.56 30.16 23.14
N HIS A 152 36.02 31.26 22.64
CA HIS A 152 36.77 32.50 22.37
C HIS A 152 36.12 33.71 23.03
#